data_AF-A0A529K4R8-F1
#
_entry.id   AF-A0A529K4R8-F1
#
_cell.length_a   1.000
_cell.length_b   1.000
_cell.length_c   1.000
_cell.angle_alpha   90.00
_cell.angle_beta   90.00
_cell.angle_gamma   90.00
#
_symmetry.space_group_name_H-M   'P 1'
#
loop_
_entity.id
_entity.type
_entity.pdbx_description
1 polymer ?
#
loop_
_entity_poly.entity_id
_entity_poly.type
_entity_poly.pdbx_seq_one_letter_code
_entity_poly.pdbx_strand_id
1 'polypeptide(L)'
;MMELGLYTIGAHERLRNLIEEIELADQVGLDVFGLGEHHRPDYAASAPVVALAAAAERTRRIKLTSAVTVLSSDDPVRVFQQ
;
A
#
# COMPACT_ATOMS: atom_id res chain seq x y z
N MET A 1 -7.50 2.64 36.26
CA MET A 1 -8.17 1.84 35.21
C MET A 1 -7.93 2.57 33.90
N MET A 2 -6.90 2.16 33.15
CA MET A 2 -6.55 2.76 31.86
C MET A 2 -7.51 2.21 30.81
N GLU A 3 -8.37 3.06 30.27
CA GLU A 3 -9.05 2.75 29.01
C GLU A 3 -8.04 2.82 27.88
N LEU A 4 -7.68 1.66 27.33
CA LEU A 4 -6.98 1.56 26.05
C LEU A 4 -7.98 1.89 24.93
N GLY A 5 -8.20 3.18 24.70
CA GLY A 5 -8.87 3.67 23.50
C GLY A 5 -8.00 3.36 22.29
N LEU A 6 -8.36 2.33 21.52
CA LEU A 6 -7.81 2.07 20.20
C LEU A 6 -8.12 3.26 19.27
N TYR A 7 -7.17 4.17 19.11
CA TYR A 7 -7.22 5.18 18.06
C TYR A 7 -7.04 4.48 16.71
N THR A 8 -8.15 4.13 16.06
CA THR A 8 -8.11 3.66 14.68
C THR A 8 -7.84 4.86 13.77
N ILE A 9 -6.68 4.91 13.13
CA ILE A 9 -6.37 5.94 12.12
C ILE A 9 -7.28 5.75 10.90
N GLY A 10 -7.75 6.87 10.32
CA GLY A 10 -8.61 6.83 9.14
C GLY A 10 -7.86 6.37 7.89
N ALA A 11 -8.59 5.87 6.88
CA ALA A 11 -7.99 5.38 5.63
C ALA A 11 -7.06 6.41 4.95
N HIS A 12 -7.42 7.69 5.00
CA HIS A 12 -6.60 8.76 4.44
C HIS A 12 -5.27 8.94 5.17
N GLU A 13 -5.28 8.89 6.50
CA GLU A 13 -4.04 8.94 7.30
C GLU A 13 -3.23 7.67 7.10
N ARG A 14 -3.87 6.50 7.07
CA ARG A 14 -3.19 5.23 6.79
C ARG A 14 -2.48 5.23 5.44
N LEU A 15 -3.10 5.78 4.39
CA LEU A 15 -2.46 5.89 3.08
C LEU A 15 -1.26 6.85 3.10
N ARG A 16 -1.34 7.98 3.82
CA ARG A 16 -0.18 8.88 3.97
C ARG A 16 0.97 8.18 4.68
N ASN A 17 0.69 7.52 5.80
CA ASN A 17 1.70 6.77 6.55
C ASN A 17 2.32 5.65 5.71
N LEU A 18 1.52 4.98 4.86
CA LEU A 18 2.02 3.96 3.94
C LEU A 18 3.03 4.53 2.94
N ILE A 19 2.77 5.70 2.36
CA ILE A 19 3.71 6.33 1.43
C ILE A 19 5.00 6.72 2.15
N GLU A 20 4.90 7.27 3.37
CA GLU A 20 6.06 7.60 4.20
C GLU A 20 6.88 6.35 4.58
N GLU A 21 6.21 5.24 4.86
CA GLU A 21 6.85 3.94 5.15
C GLU A 21 7.61 3.40 3.92
N ILE A 22 7.03 3.51 2.72
CA ILE A 22 7.69 3.10 1.48
C ILE A 22 8.90 4.00 1.17
N GLU A 23 8.77 5.31 1.39
CA GLU A 23 9.87 6.27 1.22
C GLU A 23 11.03 5.95 2.18
N LEU A 24 10.71 5.67 3.45
CA LEU A 24 11.70 5.24 4.44
C LEU A 24 12.39 3.94 4.03
N ALA A 25 11.63 2.95 3.53
CA ALA A 25 12.18 1.69 3.04
C ALA A 25 13.23 1.89 1.92
N ASP A 26 12.98 2.82 0.99
CA ASP A 26 13.95 3.20 -0.04
C ASP A 26 15.20 3.87 0.54
N GLN A 27 15.01 4.77 1.51
CA GLN A 27 16.09 5.51 2.16
C GLN A 27 17.04 4.59 2.94
N VAL A 28 16.50 3.59 3.64
CA VAL A 28 17.31 2.62 4.41
C VAL A 28 17.86 1.47 3.56
N GLY A 29 17.55 1.46 2.25
CA GLY A 29 18.17 0.55 1.28
C GLY A 29 17.53 -0.83 1.21
N LEU A 30 16.23 -0.96 1.46
CA LEU A 30 15.51 -2.20 1.15
C LEU A 30 15.38 -2.37 -0.37
N ASP A 31 15.48 -3.61 -0.84
CA ASP A 31 15.44 -3.93 -2.28
C ASP A 31 14.03 -3.93 -2.86
N VAL A 32 13.02 -4.35 -2.08
CA VAL A 32 11.64 -4.56 -2.54
C VAL A 32 10.63 -4.13 -1.47
N PHE A 33 9.55 -3.46 -1.88
CA PHE A 33 8.35 -3.25 -1.08
C PHE A 33 7.14 -3.88 -1.78
N GLY A 34 6.51 -4.85 -1.11
CA GLY A 34 5.30 -5.53 -1.58
C GLY A 34 4.05 -5.02 -0.86
N LEU A 35 3.07 -4.48 -1.58
CA LEU A 35 1.80 -4.03 -0.99
C LEU A 35 0.71 -5.09 -1.19
N GLY A 36 0.09 -5.54 -0.10
CA GLY A 36 -1.06 -6.44 -0.14
C GLY A 36 -2.36 -5.75 -0.53
N GLU A 37 -3.26 -6.50 -1.15
CA GLU A 37 -4.59 -6.05 -1.57
C GLU A 37 -5.67 -6.52 -0.59
N HIS A 38 -6.54 -5.59 -0.16
CA HIS A 38 -7.68 -5.91 0.69
C HIS A 38 -8.92 -5.10 0.32
N HIS A 39 -10.04 -5.80 0.09
CA HIS A 39 -11.36 -5.22 -0.17
C HIS A 39 -12.26 -5.32 1.05
N ARG A 40 -11.86 -4.64 2.14
CA ARG A 40 -12.66 -4.58 3.37
C ARG A 40 -12.70 -3.15 3.92
N PRO A 41 -13.79 -2.74 4.61
CA PRO A 41 -13.91 -1.39 5.17
C PRO A 41 -12.82 -1.02 6.19
N ASP A 42 -12.23 -2.02 6.86
CA ASP A 42 -11.16 -1.83 7.85
C ASP A 42 -9.74 -1.76 7.25
N TYR A 43 -9.61 -1.87 5.93
CA TYR A 43 -8.32 -1.78 5.21
C TYR A 43 -8.31 -0.60 4.24
N ALA A 44 -7.13 -0.01 4.06
CA ALA A 44 -6.96 1.20 3.23
C ALA A 44 -6.43 0.92 1.80
N ALA A 45 -5.96 -0.30 1.52
CA ALA A 45 -5.27 -0.67 0.28
C ALA A 45 -6.13 -1.57 -0.61
N SER A 46 -7.22 -1.02 -1.16
CA SER A 46 -8.06 -1.73 -2.15
C SER A 46 -7.56 -1.59 -3.59
N ALA A 47 -6.72 -0.58 -3.87
CA ALA A 47 -6.10 -0.35 -5.17
C ALA A 47 -4.57 -0.20 -5.03
N PRO A 48 -3.83 -1.31 -4.85
CA PRO A 48 -2.38 -1.27 -4.60
C PRO A 48 -1.61 -0.50 -5.67
N VAL A 49 -1.95 -0.67 -6.96
CA VAL A 49 -1.28 0.02 -8.08
C VAL A 49 -1.31 1.54 -7.94
N VAL A 50 -2.42 2.11 -7.46
CA VAL A 50 -2.54 3.57 -7.27
C VAL A 50 -1.61 4.06 -6.14
N ALA A 51 -1.59 3.34 -5.02
CA ALA A 51 -0.71 3.68 -3.89
C ALA A 51 0.77 3.52 -4.27
N LEU A 52 1.13 2.43 -4.97
CA LEU A 52 2.49 2.19 -5.45
C LEU A 52 2.92 3.23 -6.49
N ALA A 53 2.02 3.68 -7.38
CA ALA A 53 2.31 4.76 -8.32
C ALA A 53 2.62 6.08 -7.60
N ALA A 54 1.88 6.41 -6.54
CA ALA A 54 2.18 7.58 -5.71
C ALA A 54 3.52 7.45 -4.97
N ALA A 55 3.86 6.25 -4.50
CA ALA A 55 5.15 5.99 -3.85
C ALA A 55 6.33 6.01 -4.83
N ALA A 56 6.10 5.62 -6.09
CA ALA A 56 7.11 5.64 -7.15
C ALA A 56 7.65 7.05 -7.43
N GLU A 57 6.82 8.09 -7.27
CA GLU A 57 7.26 9.49 -7.41
C GLU A 57 8.28 9.88 -6.31
N ARG A 58 8.19 9.26 -5.13
CA ARG A 58 8.97 9.62 -3.94
C ARG A 58 10.20 8.75 -3.71
N THR A 59 10.35 7.67 -4.46
CA THR A 59 11.43 6.69 -4.28
C THR A 59 12.38 6.66 -5.48
N ARG A 60 13.60 6.15 -5.27
CA ARG A 60 14.67 6.18 -6.29
C ARG A 60 15.23 4.80 -6.64
N ARG A 61 15.25 3.84 -5.70
CA ARG A 61 15.95 2.55 -5.88
C ARG A 61 15.07 1.34 -5.61
N ILE A 62 14.21 1.41 -4.61
CA ILE A 62 13.37 0.28 -4.18
C ILE A 62 12.45 -0.18 -5.30
N LYS A 63 12.32 -1.51 -5.44
CA LYS A 63 11.35 -2.10 -6.37
C LYS A 63 9.98 -2.15 -5.71
N LEU A 64 9.00 -1.53 -6.35
CA LEU A 64 7.62 -1.52 -5.89
C LEU A 64 6.84 -2.63 -6.59
N THR A 65 6.08 -3.41 -5.83
CA THR A 65 5.27 -4.50 -6.39
C THR A 65 4.00 -4.73 -5.58
N SER A 66 2.97 -5.26 -6.23
CA SER A 66 1.85 -5.84 -5.49
C SER A 66 2.30 -7.19 -4.92
N ALA A 67 2.08 -7.41 -3.63
CA ALA A 67 2.35 -8.71 -3.02
C ALA A 67 1.28 -9.74 -3.39
N VAL A 68 0.06 -9.28 -3.66
CA VAL A 68 -1.10 -10.12 -4.01
C VAL A 68 -2.01 -9.32 -4.95
N THR A 69 -2.43 -9.93 -6.05
CA THR A 69 -3.56 -9.45 -6.85
C THR A 69 -4.74 -10.39 -6.62
N VAL A 70 -5.87 -9.88 -6.15
CA VAL A 70 -7.08 -10.70 -5.94
C VAL A 70 -7.83 -10.86 -7.26
N LEU A 71 -7.27 -11.68 -8.17
CA LEU A 71 -7.74 -11.80 -9.56
C LEU A 71 -9.22 -12.16 -9.69
N SER A 72 -9.82 -12.87 -8.73
CA SER A 72 -11.26 -13.19 -8.73
C SER A 72 -12.17 -11.97 -8.64
N SER A 73 -11.63 -10.82 -8.26
CA SER A 73 -12.37 -9.59 -7.95
C SER A 73 -12.09 -8.45 -8.93
N ASP A 74 -11.25 -8.67 -9.96
CA ASP A 74 -10.85 -7.66 -10.94
C ASP A 74 -10.99 -8.19 -12.38
N ASP A 75 -10.98 -7.27 -13.34
CA ASP A 75 -10.94 -7.62 -14.76
C ASP A 75 -9.52 -8.10 -15.12
N PRO A 76 -9.33 -9.36 -15.57
CA PRO A 76 -8.01 -9.92 -15.84
C PRO A 76 -7.27 -9.19 -16.98
N VAL A 77 -7.98 -8.58 -17.92
CA VAL A 77 -7.37 -7.79 -19.00
C VAL A 77 -6.84 -6.48 -18.45
N ARG A 78 -7.58 -5.84 -17.54
CA ARG A 78 -7.11 -4.62 -16.87
C ARG A 78 -5.90 -4.89 -16.00
N VAL A 79 -5.90 -5.97 -15.22
CA VAL A 79 -4.75 -6.39 -14.40
C VAL A 79 -3.50 -6.59 -15.26
N PHE A 80 -3.65 -7.21 -16.43
CA PHE A 80 -2.53 -7.41 -17.36
C PHE A 80 -1.95 -6.10 -17.94
N GLN A 81 -2.77 -5.05 -18.04
CA GLN A 81 -2.38 -3.76 -18.64
C GLN A 81 -1.72 -2.77 -17.65
N GLN A 82 -1.94 -2.97 -16.34
CA GLN A 82 -1.35 -2.14 -15.27
C GLN A 82 0.16 -2.37 -15.17
#